data_AF-A0A7I4FKX1-F1
#
_entry.id   AF-A0A7I4FKX1-F1
#
_cell.length_a   1.000
_cell.length_b   1.000
_cell.length_c   1.000
_cell.angle_alpha   90.00
_cell.angle_beta   90.00
_cell.angle_gamma   90.00
#
_symmetry.space_group_name_H-M   'P 1'
#
loop_
_entity.id
_entity.type
_entity.pdbx_description
1 polymer ?
#
loop_
_entity_poly.entity_id
_entity_poly.type
_entity_poly.pdbx_seq_one_letter_code
_entity_poly.pdbx_strand_id
1 'polypeptide(L)'
;VRNAKIKVLSSLSLETKEELEDWERLADSLKVNYPNYLQLMVEILNKMYGSQGIGEAKFSVAKVIKAADNVIRLVDTGDLARYFSMKNESEDANAAKVRKEMEKKRDSLADALYKKRSCFDSAGRGSNNPTGMFI
;
A
#
# COMPACT_ATOMS: atom_id res chain seq x y z
N VAL A 1 -14.16 16.53 -3.27
CA VAL A 1 -12.87 16.80 -3.95
C VAL A 1 -11.77 15.78 -3.62
N ARG A 2 -11.52 15.40 -2.35
CA ARG A 2 -10.46 14.42 -1.96
C ARG A 2 -10.49 13.11 -2.76
N ASN A 3 -11.63 12.42 -2.80
CA ASN A 3 -11.76 11.13 -3.51
C ASN A 3 -11.54 11.27 -5.03
N ALA A 4 -11.91 12.42 -5.61
CA ALA A 4 -11.63 12.68 -7.03
C ALA A 4 -10.12 12.78 -7.29
N LYS A 5 -9.36 13.45 -6.41
CA LYS A 5 -7.89 13.53 -6.54
C LYS A 5 -7.21 12.17 -6.39
N ILE A 6 -7.71 11.31 -5.49
CA ILE A 6 -7.19 9.94 -5.32
C ILE A 6 -7.52 9.09 -6.54
N LYS A 7 -8.72 9.25 -7.11
CA LYS A 7 -9.08 8.59 -8.36
C LYS A 7 -8.16 9.00 -9.52
N VAL A 8 -7.86 10.30 -9.65
CA VAL A 8 -6.88 10.80 -10.64
C VAL A 8 -5.50 10.19 -10.41
N LEU A 9 -5.03 10.11 -9.16
CA LEU A 9 -3.76 9.46 -8.83
C LEU A 9 -3.74 7.98 -9.28
N SER A 10 -4.83 7.24 -9.07
CA SER A 10 -4.91 5.84 -9.46
C SER A 10 -4.92 5.62 -10.99
N SER A 11 -5.50 6.56 -11.75
CA SER A 11 -5.66 6.46 -13.21
C SER A 11 -4.43 6.87 -14.02
N LEU A 12 -3.50 7.61 -13.43
CA LEU A 12 -2.26 8.00 -14.11
C LEU A 12 -1.47 6.76 -14.55
N SER A 13 -0.98 6.77 -15.79
CA SER A 13 -0.07 5.74 -16.30
C SER A 13 1.30 5.84 -15.62
N LEU A 14 2.08 4.77 -15.69
CA LEU A 14 3.45 4.69 -15.17
C LEU A 14 4.35 4.01 -16.19
N GLU A 15 4.08 4.24 -17.48
CA GLU A 15 4.78 3.57 -18.59
C GLU A 15 6.10 4.29 -18.92
N THR A 16 6.13 5.61 -18.73
CA THR A 16 7.30 6.46 -18.98
C THR A 16 7.86 7.05 -17.68
N LYS A 17 9.12 7.49 -17.74
CA LYS A 17 9.78 8.16 -16.62
C LYS A 17 9.10 9.48 -16.25
N GLU A 18 8.64 10.24 -17.24
CA GLU A 18 7.94 11.51 -17.03
C GLU A 18 6.61 11.30 -16.29
N GLU A 19 5.82 10.31 -16.72
CA GLU A 19 4.57 9.94 -16.03
C GLU A 19 4.82 9.46 -14.59
N LEU A 20 5.91 8.73 -14.34
CA LEU A 20 6.32 8.33 -13.01
C LEU A 20 6.63 9.55 -12.12
N GLU A 21 7.38 10.52 -12.64
CA GLU A 21 7.73 11.74 -11.90
C GLU A 21 6.49 12.57 -11.58
N ASP A 22 5.57 12.74 -12.52
CA ASP A 22 4.32 13.46 -12.29
C ASP A 22 3.40 12.74 -11.30
N TRP A 23 3.36 11.41 -11.36
CA TRP A 23 2.66 10.60 -10.37
C TRP A 23 3.27 10.76 -8.97
N GLU A 24 4.61 10.72 -8.85
CA GLU A 24 5.30 10.91 -7.57
C GLU A 24 5.04 12.30 -6.99
N ARG A 25 5.08 13.35 -7.81
CA ARG A 25 4.73 14.73 -7.40
C ARG A 25 3.30 14.82 -6.88
N LEU A 26 2.34 14.23 -7.58
CA LEU A 26 0.95 14.22 -7.15
C LEU A 26 0.77 13.41 -5.85
N ALA A 27 1.40 12.25 -5.75
CA ALA A 27 1.36 11.41 -4.56
C ALA A 27 1.92 12.16 -3.34
N ASP A 28 3.06 12.84 -3.49
CA ASP A 28 3.68 13.60 -2.39
C ASP A 28 2.86 14.81 -1.98
N SER A 29 2.29 15.54 -2.94
CA SER A 29 1.31 16.61 -2.65
C SER A 29 0.11 16.08 -1.87
N LEU A 30 -0.42 14.91 -2.24
CA LEU A 30 -1.55 14.30 -1.53
C LEU A 30 -1.17 13.81 -0.14
N LYS A 31 0.03 13.26 0.07
CA LYS A 31 0.52 12.86 1.40
C LYS A 31 0.63 14.06 2.35
N VAL A 32 1.10 15.21 1.87
CA VAL A 32 1.18 16.43 2.68
C VAL A 32 -0.22 16.94 3.05
N ASN A 33 -1.16 16.90 2.10
CA ASN A 33 -2.53 17.35 2.33
C ASN A 33 -3.36 16.38 3.19
N TYR A 34 -3.04 15.08 3.15
CA TYR A 34 -3.82 14.02 3.80
C TYR A 34 -2.93 12.95 4.47
N PRO A 35 -2.07 13.31 5.44
CA PRO A 35 -1.04 12.42 5.97
C PRO A 35 -1.60 11.20 6.73
N ASN A 36 -2.80 11.33 7.30
CA ASN A 36 -3.45 10.27 8.10
C ASN A 36 -4.57 9.55 7.34
N TYR A 37 -4.63 9.69 6.02
CA TYR A 37 -5.70 9.08 5.22
C TYR A 37 -5.29 7.70 4.72
N LEU A 38 -5.76 6.65 5.40
CA LEU A 38 -5.41 5.26 5.13
C LEU A 38 -5.64 4.86 3.66
N GLN A 39 -6.80 5.22 3.09
CA GLN A 39 -7.12 4.85 1.71
C GLN A 39 -6.12 5.46 0.70
N LEU A 40 -5.61 6.67 0.93
CA LEU A 40 -4.58 7.25 0.05
C LEU A 40 -3.29 6.43 0.12
N MET A 41 -2.85 6.03 1.32
CA MET A 41 -1.63 5.24 1.48
C MET A 41 -1.78 3.84 0.84
N VAL A 42 -2.97 3.24 0.94
CA VAL A 42 -3.29 1.96 0.29
C VAL A 42 -3.24 2.09 -1.24
N GLU A 43 -3.83 3.13 -1.82
CA GLU A 43 -3.78 3.37 -3.27
C GLU A 43 -2.35 3.59 -3.78
N ILE A 44 -1.56 4.38 -3.05
CA ILE A 44 -0.14 4.59 -3.34
C ILE A 44 0.62 3.26 -3.32
N LEU A 45 0.41 2.43 -2.28
CA LEU A 45 1.04 1.12 -2.17
C LEU A 45 0.64 0.21 -3.33
N ASN A 46 -0.65 0.13 -3.66
CA ASN A 46 -1.16 -0.72 -4.75
C ASN A 46 -0.53 -0.36 -6.09
N LYS A 47 -0.47 0.95 -6.39
CA LYS A 47 0.13 1.44 -7.62
C LYS A 47 1.63 1.16 -7.66
N MET A 48 2.35 1.45 -6.58
CA MET A 48 3.79 1.21 -6.48
C MET A 48 4.13 -0.28 -6.60
N TYR A 49 3.36 -1.16 -5.96
CA TYR A 49 3.53 -2.61 -6.01
C TYR A 49 3.23 -3.16 -7.41
N GLY A 50 2.17 -2.67 -8.08
CA GLY A 50 1.81 -3.08 -9.45
C GLY A 50 2.85 -2.65 -10.50
N SER A 51 3.54 -1.53 -10.27
CA SER A 51 4.60 -1.00 -11.14
C SER A 51 6.02 -1.29 -10.60
N GLN A 52 6.15 -2.27 -9.70
CA GLN A 52 7.45 -2.70 -9.19
C GLN A 52 8.20 -3.54 -10.23
N GLY A 53 9.53 -3.42 -10.30
CA GLY A 53 10.37 -4.30 -11.11
C GLY A 53 11.64 -3.61 -11.62
N ILE A 54 12.21 -4.16 -12.68
CA ILE A 54 13.44 -3.65 -13.31
C ILE A 54 13.05 -2.81 -14.54
N GLY A 55 13.54 -1.57 -14.61
CA GLY A 55 13.26 -0.59 -15.67
C GLY A 55 13.26 0.85 -15.15
N GLU A 56 13.29 1.82 -16.06
CA GLU A 56 13.38 3.25 -15.71
C GLU A 56 12.08 3.84 -15.12
N ALA A 57 10.93 3.29 -15.51
CA ALA A 57 9.60 3.71 -15.05
C ALA A 57 9.03 2.81 -13.93
N LYS A 58 9.88 2.23 -13.09
CA LYS A 58 9.47 1.27 -12.05
C LYS A 58 9.93 1.66 -10.66
N PHE A 59 9.14 1.26 -9.66
CA PHE A 59 9.50 1.46 -8.26
C PHE A 59 10.49 0.40 -7.78
N SER A 60 11.49 0.86 -7.02
CA SER A 60 12.39 -0.05 -6.30
C SER A 60 11.66 -0.78 -5.19
N VAL A 61 12.10 -2.01 -4.90
CA VAL A 61 11.59 -2.85 -3.79
C VAL A 61 11.57 -2.06 -2.47
N ALA A 62 12.63 -1.27 -2.21
CA ALA A 62 12.73 -0.45 -1.02
C ALA A 62 11.64 0.63 -0.91
N LYS A 63 11.28 1.29 -2.03
CA LYS A 63 10.19 2.27 -2.04
C LYS A 63 8.84 1.61 -1.75
N VAL A 64 8.59 0.42 -2.30
CA VAL A 64 7.36 -0.35 -2.06
C VAL A 64 7.25 -0.81 -0.61
N ILE A 65 8.35 -1.29 -0.01
CA ILE A 65 8.40 -1.66 1.42
C ILE A 65 8.08 -0.45 2.29
N LYS A 66 8.69 0.71 2.02
CA LYS A 66 8.41 1.96 2.75
C LYS A 66 6.94 2.38 2.64
N ALA A 67 6.32 2.22 1.47
CA ALA A 67 4.89 2.48 1.30
C ALA A 67 4.03 1.53 2.14
N ALA A 68 4.37 0.25 2.21
CA ALA A 68 3.68 -0.72 3.05
C ALA A 68 3.81 -0.37 4.55
N ASP A 69 5.00 0.05 4.99
CA ASP A 69 5.22 0.49 6.37
C ASP A 69 4.37 1.70 6.76
N ASN A 70 4.13 2.64 5.82
CA ASN A 70 3.23 3.76 6.07
C ASN A 70 1.79 3.32 6.29
N VAL A 71 1.30 2.32 5.52
CA VAL A 71 -0.04 1.75 5.72
C VAL A 71 -0.12 1.07 7.09
N ILE A 72 0.86 0.23 7.42
CA ILE A 72 0.92 -0.49 8.71
C ILE A 72 0.91 0.50 9.87
N ARG A 73 1.68 1.59 9.80
CA ARG A 73 1.76 2.61 10.86
C ARG A 73 0.44 3.36 11.08
N LEU A 74 -0.40 3.49 10.04
CA LEU A 74 -1.69 4.17 10.15
C LEU A 74 -2.81 3.28 10.71
N VAL A 75 -2.63 1.96 10.70
CA VAL A 75 -3.61 1.03 11.26
C VAL A 75 -3.28 0.78 12.73
N ASP A 76 -4.16 1.24 13.62
CA ASP A 76 -4.09 0.91 15.04
C ASP A 76 -4.54 -0.55 15.25
N THR A 77 -3.56 -1.45 15.38
CA THR A 77 -3.79 -2.88 15.62
C THR A 77 -4.45 -3.15 16.97
N GLY A 78 -4.25 -2.29 17.97
CA GLY A 78 -4.88 -2.40 19.28
C GLY A 78 -6.38 -2.09 19.21
N ASP A 79 -6.75 -1.03 18.49
CA ASP A 79 -8.15 -0.67 18.23
C ASP A 79 -8.87 -1.77 17.43
N LEU A 80 -8.21 -2.31 16.38
CA LEU A 80 -8.74 -3.46 15.64
C LEU A 80 -8.95 -4.68 16.55
N ALA A 81 -7.94 -5.03 17.35
CA ALA A 81 -8.01 -6.19 18.24
C ALA A 81 -9.15 -6.04 19.26
N ARG A 82 -9.31 -4.85 19.85
CA ARG A 82 -10.42 -4.55 20.77
C ARG A 82 -11.77 -4.70 20.09
N TYR A 83 -11.93 -4.11 18.91
CA TYR A 83 -13.18 -4.16 18.15
C TYR A 83 -13.59 -5.60 17.80
N PHE A 84 -12.65 -6.41 17.30
CA PHE A 84 -12.93 -7.79 16.91
C PHE A 84 -13.03 -8.77 18.10
N SER A 85 -12.51 -8.40 19.27
CA SER A 85 -12.65 -9.18 20.51
C SER A 85 -14.00 -8.93 21.20
N MET A 86 -14.64 -7.79 20.92
CA MET A 86 -15.98 -7.48 21.41
C MET A 86 -17.04 -8.10 20.50
N LYS A 87 -17.99 -8.81 21.10
CA LYS A 87 -19.17 -9.32 20.40
C LYS A 87 -20.10 -8.15 20.08
N ASN A 88 -19.91 -7.52 18.93
CA ASN A 88 -20.79 -6.46 18.44
C ASN A 88 -22.05 -7.09 17.85
N GLU A 89 -23.09 -7.25 18.66
CA GLU A 89 -24.38 -7.84 18.27
C GLU A 89 -25.41 -6.80 17.79
N SER A 90 -25.06 -5.50 17.76
CA SER A 90 -25.94 -4.46 17.21
C SER A 90 -25.91 -4.47 15.67
N GLU A 91 -27.09 -4.66 15.06
CA GLU A 91 -27.30 -4.63 13.60
C GLU A 91 -27.72 -3.24 13.08
N ASP A 92 -27.70 -2.22 13.93
CA ASP A 92 -28.10 -0.87 13.52
C ASP A 92 -27.20 -0.35 12.38
N ALA A 93 -27.77 0.47 11.50
CA ALA A 93 -27.08 0.96 10.30
C ALA A 93 -25.74 1.67 10.59
N ASN A 94 -25.58 2.25 11.80
CA ASN A 94 -24.32 2.83 12.24
C ASN A 94 -23.29 1.77 12.65
N ALA A 95 -23.72 0.71 13.35
CA ALA A 95 -22.85 -0.41 13.72
C ALA A 95 -22.36 -1.17 12.47
N ALA A 96 -23.23 -1.38 11.49
CA ALA A 96 -22.86 -1.99 10.20
C ALA A 96 -21.81 -1.15 9.43
N LYS A 97 -21.91 0.18 9.45
CA LYS A 97 -20.91 1.08 8.85
C LYS A 97 -19.57 0.98 9.56
N VAL A 98 -19.56 1.03 10.89
CA VAL A 98 -18.33 0.92 11.69
C VAL A 98 -17.65 -0.43 11.45
N ARG A 99 -18.42 -1.52 11.45
CA ARG A 99 -17.91 -2.86 11.14
C ARG A 99 -17.22 -2.92 9.78
N LYS A 100 -17.87 -2.38 8.74
CA LYS A 100 -17.31 -2.34 7.38
C LYS A 100 -16.01 -1.54 7.31
N GLU A 101 -15.91 -0.43 8.04
CA GLU A 101 -14.66 0.33 8.10
C GLU A 101 -13.55 -0.40 8.86
N MET A 102 -13.87 -1.13 9.94
CA MET A 102 -12.90 -1.97 10.65
C MET A 102 -12.43 -3.16 9.82
N GLU A 103 -13.34 -3.82 9.09
CA GLU A 103 -13.02 -4.89 8.14
C GLU A 103 -12.09 -4.36 7.03
N LYS A 104 -12.39 -3.21 6.44
CA LYS A 104 -11.50 -2.57 5.45
C LYS A 104 -10.11 -2.26 6.00
N LYS A 105 -10.01 -1.76 7.24
CA LYS A 105 -8.72 -1.50 7.89
C LYS A 105 -7.93 -2.80 8.07
N ARG A 106 -8.61 -3.87 8.50
CA ARG A 106 -8.00 -5.20 8.67
C ARG A 106 -7.48 -5.74 7.34
N ASP A 107 -8.29 -5.66 6.29
CA ASP A 107 -7.93 -6.17 4.98
C ASP A 107 -6.76 -5.36 4.40
N SER A 108 -6.78 -4.03 4.54
CA SER A 108 -5.66 -3.15 4.15
C SER A 108 -4.36 -3.48 4.88
N LEU A 109 -4.45 -3.81 6.17
CA LEU A 109 -3.28 -4.22 6.97
C LEU A 109 -2.73 -5.57 6.51
N ALA A 110 -3.61 -6.55 6.30
CA ALA A 110 -3.22 -7.88 5.81
C ALA A 110 -2.52 -7.78 4.44
N ASP A 111 -3.11 -7.00 3.52
CA ASP A 111 -2.55 -6.72 2.20
C ASP A 111 -1.17 -6.06 2.27
N ALA A 112 -1.00 -5.06 3.13
CA ALA A 112 0.28 -4.37 3.28
C ALA A 112 1.37 -5.30 3.82
N LEU A 113 1.05 -6.12 4.81
CA LEU A 113 1.96 -7.13 5.37
C LEU A 113 2.33 -8.18 4.31
N TYR A 114 1.37 -8.64 3.53
CA TYR A 114 1.61 -9.58 2.43
C TYR A 114 2.55 -9.00 1.37
N LYS A 115 2.26 -7.79 0.88
CA LYS A 115 3.09 -7.09 -0.13
C LYS A 115 4.50 -6.85 0.40
N LYS A 116 4.64 -6.43 1.66
CA LYS A 116 5.95 -6.28 2.32
C LYS A 116 6.73 -7.60 2.33
N ARG A 117 6.10 -8.71 2.74
CA ARG A 117 6.75 -10.03 2.74
C ARG A 117 7.18 -10.45 1.33
N SER A 118 6.31 -10.33 0.34
CA SER A 118 6.60 -10.65 -1.06
C SER A 118 7.82 -9.87 -1.59
N CYS A 119 7.94 -8.60 -1.21
CA CYS A 119 9.11 -7.76 -1.54
C CYS A 119 10.41 -8.28 -0.91
N PHE A 120 10.38 -8.75 0.34
CA PHE A 120 11.56 -9.35 0.98
C PHE A 120 11.96 -10.67 0.31
N ASP A 121 10.98 -11.53 -0.01
CA ASP A 121 11.23 -12.85 -0.62
C ASP A 121 11.77 -12.73 -2.06
N SER A 122 11.41 -11.66 -2.78
CA SER A 122 11.97 -11.36 -4.11
C SER A 122 13.37 -10.75 -4.03
N ALA A 123 13.66 -9.92 -3.03
CA ALA A 123 15.01 -9.41 -2.78
C ALA A 123 16.00 -10.51 -2.35
N GLY A 124 15.57 -11.48 -1.53
CA GLY A 124 16.41 -12.59 -1.07
C GLY A 124 16.78 -13.60 -2.15
N ARG A 125 15.95 -13.77 -3.19
CA ARG A 125 16.22 -14.69 -4.31
C ARG A 125 17.24 -14.16 -5.33
N GLY A 126 17.55 -12.85 -5.31
CA GLY A 126 18.59 -12.27 -6.17
C GLY A 126 20.03 -12.62 -5.76
N SER A 127 20.25 -13.23 -4.59
CA SER A 127 21.58 -13.59 -4.09
C SER A 127 22.03 -15.03 -4.39
N ASN A 128 21.14 -15.89 -4.89
CA ASN A 128 21.47 -17.28 -5.21
C ASN A 128 21.29 -17.56 -6.70
N ASN A 129 22.22 -17.06 -7.50
CA ASN A 129 22.51 -17.65 -8.81
C ASN A 129 23.98 -18.10 -8.84
N PRO A 130 24.29 -19.38 -8.55
CA PRO A 130 25.58 -19.96 -8.87
C PRO A 130 25.49 -20.48 -10.32
N THR A 131 25.63 -19.60 -11.30
CA THR A 131 25.97 -20.05 -12.65
C THR A 131 27.24 -19.36 -13.10
N GLY A 132 28.30 -20.15 -13.26
CA GLY A 132 29.46 -19.79 -14.04
C GLY A 132 30.79 -19.84 -13.31
N MET A 133 31.33 -21.03 -13.09
CA MET A 133 32.77 -21.21 -13.30
C MET A 133 33.01 -22.57 -13.95
N PHE A 134 33.22 -22.49 -15.26
CA PHE A 134 33.97 -23.46 -16.05
C PHE A 134 35.28 -23.79 -15.33
N ILE A 135 35.58 -25.08 -15.13
CA ILE A 135 36.75 -25.78 -15.69
C ILE A 135 36.41 -27.26 -15.86
#